data_AF-A0A8K1DCL3-F1
#
_entry.id   AF-A0A8K1DCL3-F1
#
_cell.length_a   1.000
_cell.length_b   1.000
_cell.length_c   1.000
_cell.angle_alpha   90.00
_cell.angle_beta   90.00
_cell.angle_gamma   90.00
#
_symmetry.space_group_name_H-M   'P 1'
#
loop_
_entity.id
_entity.type
_entity.pdbx_description
1 polymer ?
#
loop_
_entity_poly.entity_id
_entity_poly.type
_entity_poly.pdbx_seq_one_letter_code
_entity_poly.pdbx_strand_id
1 'polypeptide(L)'
;MIDAKITNINTESKKTDFDFGNVVLERCVSYFRGLHFTACLEFLDVPVFNKFEVANNCGNKMLTSLLLKKHGVPTPKTYFSFSSESAVETLDKQGYPLVIKPIIGSWGRGVILLKDRETADANIGSKGAN
;
A
#
# COMPACT_ATOMS: atom_id res chain seq x y z
N MET A 1 23.86 -7.03 -9.37
CA MET A 1 22.39 -6.79 -9.34
C MET A 1 21.74 -8.14 -9.09
N ILE A 2 20.89 -8.24 -8.06
CA ILE A 2 20.24 -9.50 -7.66
C ILE A 2 18.78 -9.43 -8.06
N ASP A 3 18.27 -10.50 -8.70
CA ASP A 3 16.89 -10.56 -9.14
C ASP A 3 16.03 -11.34 -8.14
N ALA A 4 15.18 -10.60 -7.42
CA ALA A 4 14.21 -11.14 -6.46
C ALA A 4 13.24 -12.18 -7.05
N LYS A 5 13.12 -12.32 -8.38
CA LYS A 5 12.28 -13.35 -9.01
C LYS A 5 12.89 -14.75 -8.95
N ILE A 6 14.21 -14.85 -8.94
CA ILE A 6 14.93 -16.13 -9.00
C ILE A 6 15.65 -16.44 -7.69
N THR A 7 15.86 -15.45 -6.83
CA THR A 7 16.40 -15.66 -5.49
C THR A 7 15.40 -16.41 -4.62
N ASN A 8 15.82 -17.57 -4.10
CA ASN A 8 15.05 -18.38 -3.17
C ASN A 8 15.65 -18.21 -1.77
N ILE A 9 14.82 -17.83 -0.80
CA ILE A 9 15.18 -17.71 0.61
C ILE A 9 14.19 -18.59 1.38
N ASN A 10 14.71 -19.43 2.26
CA ASN A 10 13.95 -20.24 3.20
C ASN A 10 14.32 -19.87 4.64
N THR A 11 13.63 -20.46 5.61
CA THR A 11 13.82 -20.15 7.05
C THR A 11 15.16 -20.61 7.62
N GLU A 12 15.90 -21.48 6.91
CA GLU A 12 17.24 -21.95 7.30
C GLU A 12 18.36 -21.19 6.57
N SER A 13 18.00 -20.30 5.64
CA SER A 13 18.95 -19.52 4.87
C SER A 13 19.73 -18.57 5.78
N LYS A 14 20.99 -18.37 5.45
CA LYS A 14 21.89 -17.47 6.16
C LYS A 14 22.36 -16.36 5.23
N LYS A 15 22.73 -15.23 5.80
CA LYS A 15 23.33 -14.11 5.07
C LYS A 15 24.51 -14.54 4.19
N THR A 16 25.32 -15.47 4.67
CA THR A 16 26.52 -16.00 4.00
C THR A 16 26.22 -16.86 2.78
N ASP A 17 24.98 -17.30 2.59
CA ASP A 17 24.58 -18.12 1.45
C ASP A 17 24.44 -17.30 0.16
N PHE A 18 24.52 -15.96 0.26
CA PHE A 18 24.29 -15.02 -0.83
C PHE A 18 25.34 -13.91 -0.85
N ASP A 19 25.62 -13.40 -2.05
CA ASP A 19 26.48 -12.21 -2.24
C ASP A 19 25.63 -10.93 -2.32
N PHE A 20 24.96 -10.57 -1.22
CA PHE A 20 24.17 -9.34 -1.11
C PHE A 20 25.03 -8.07 -0.94
N GLY A 21 26.31 -8.22 -0.64
CA GLY A 21 27.17 -7.13 -0.18
C GLY A 21 26.80 -6.64 1.23
N ASN A 22 27.23 -5.42 1.57
CA ASN A 22 27.01 -4.85 2.90
C ASN A 22 25.61 -4.26 3.09
N VAL A 23 24.95 -3.87 1.99
CA VAL A 23 23.65 -3.19 1.98
C VAL A 23 22.95 -3.46 0.66
N VAL A 24 21.63 -3.61 0.71
CA VAL A 24 20.77 -3.78 -0.47
C VAL A 24 19.92 -2.54 -0.69
N LEU A 25 19.78 -2.12 -1.95
CA LEU A 25 18.82 -1.12 -2.38
C LEU A 25 17.64 -1.84 -3.05
N GLU A 26 16.46 -1.78 -2.43
CA GLU A 26 15.22 -2.35 -2.95
C GLU A 26 14.75 -1.51 -4.15
N ARG A 27 14.64 -2.15 -5.33
CA ARG A 27 14.31 -1.51 -6.61
C ARG A 27 13.28 -2.30 -7.43
N CYS A 28 12.56 -3.24 -6.83
CA CYS A 28 11.51 -3.97 -7.51
C CYS A 28 10.41 -3.02 -7.98
N VAL A 29 10.03 -3.13 -9.25
CA VAL A 29 8.88 -2.40 -9.78
C VAL A 29 7.56 -2.90 -9.16
N SER A 30 7.50 -4.18 -8.79
CA SER A 30 6.34 -4.75 -8.11
C SER A 30 6.38 -4.41 -6.62
N TYR A 31 5.34 -3.73 -6.14
CA TYR A 31 5.18 -3.39 -4.72
C TYR A 31 5.28 -4.63 -3.82
N PHE A 32 4.46 -5.65 -4.06
CA PHE A 32 4.44 -6.83 -3.20
C PHE A 32 5.73 -7.64 -3.28
N ARG A 33 6.39 -7.70 -4.44
CA ARG A 33 7.68 -8.40 -4.54
C ARG A 33 8.74 -7.66 -3.72
N GLY A 34 8.88 -6.35 -3.93
CA GLY A 34 9.86 -5.54 -3.21
C GLY A 34 9.62 -5.59 -1.70
N LEU A 35 8.36 -5.46 -1.28
CA LEU A 35 7.97 -5.49 0.12
C LEU A 35 8.35 -6.82 0.80
N HIS A 36 7.91 -7.95 0.25
CA HIS A 36 8.17 -9.25 0.90
C HIS A 36 9.62 -9.69 0.74
N PHE A 37 10.29 -9.35 -0.36
CA PHE A 37 11.71 -9.63 -0.51
C PHE A 37 12.54 -8.82 0.50
N THR A 38 12.15 -7.56 0.77
CA THR A 38 12.76 -6.78 1.86
C THR A 38 12.59 -7.45 3.21
N ALA A 39 11.42 -8.02 3.50
CA ALA A 39 11.21 -8.78 4.73
C ALA A 39 12.14 -10.00 4.82
N CYS A 40 12.36 -10.73 3.71
CA CYS A 40 13.31 -11.84 3.67
C CYS A 40 14.76 -11.38 3.90
N LEU A 41 15.16 -10.25 3.30
CA LEU A 41 16.50 -9.69 3.50
C LEU A 41 16.72 -9.23 4.95
N GLU A 42 15.72 -8.56 5.55
CA GLU A 42 15.78 -8.16 6.96
C GLU A 42 15.83 -9.37 7.90
N PHE A 43 15.11 -10.45 7.58
CA PHE A 43 15.21 -11.73 8.30
C PHE A 43 16.63 -12.31 8.29
N LEU A 44 17.40 -12.06 7.22
CA LEU A 44 18.81 -12.48 7.10
C LEU A 44 19.80 -11.46 7.69
N ASP A 45 19.35 -10.47 8.47
CA ASP A 45 20.17 -9.37 8.98
C ASP A 45 20.94 -8.62 7.87
N VAL A 46 20.34 -8.52 6.68
CA VAL A 46 20.84 -7.71 5.57
C VAL A 46 20.23 -6.31 5.67
N PRO A 47 21.03 -5.24 5.80
CA PRO A 47 20.51 -3.88 5.74
C PRO A 47 19.89 -3.59 4.38
N VAL A 48 18.64 -3.09 4.36
CA VAL A 48 17.92 -2.75 3.12
C VAL A 48 17.42 -1.31 3.15
N PHE A 49 17.55 -0.62 2.02
CA PHE A 49 16.93 0.67 1.76
C PHE A 49 15.84 0.53 0.69
N ASN A 50 14.58 0.88 0.95
CA ASN A 50 14.00 1.22 2.26
C ASN A 50 13.73 -0.05 3.09
N LYS A 51 13.66 0.12 4.42
CA LYS A 51 13.23 -0.95 5.34
C LYS A 51 11.81 -1.43 5.05
N PHE A 52 11.46 -2.65 5.46
CA PHE A 52 10.13 -3.23 5.31
C PHE A 52 9.05 -2.32 5.89
N GLU A 53 9.24 -1.84 7.12
CA GLU A 53 8.27 -0.98 7.80
C GLU A 53 8.01 0.32 7.01
N VAL A 54 9.07 0.92 6.46
CA VAL A 54 8.97 2.13 5.64
C VAL A 54 8.21 1.84 4.35
N ALA A 55 8.57 0.76 3.65
CA ALA A 55 7.89 0.35 2.43
C ALA A 55 6.41 0.03 2.67
N ASN A 56 6.07 -0.66 3.77
CA ASN A 56 4.71 -0.99 4.15
C ASN A 56 3.87 0.27 4.46
N ASN A 57 4.43 1.18 5.25
CA ASN A 57 3.77 2.43 5.63
C ASN A 57 3.53 3.33 4.41
N CYS A 58 4.56 3.56 3.58
CA CYS A 58 4.48 4.42 2.39
C CYS A 58 3.69 3.82 1.23
N GLY A 59 3.71 2.49 1.09
CA GLY A 59 2.95 1.77 0.06
C GLY A 59 1.45 1.68 0.34
N ASN A 60 1.05 1.84 1.60
CA ASN A 60 -0.33 1.83 2.04
C ASN A 60 -0.84 3.24 2.37
N LYS A 61 -1.74 3.75 1.53
CA LYS A 61 -2.28 5.12 1.67
C LYS A 61 -3.05 5.33 2.97
N MET A 62 -3.68 4.29 3.53
CA MET A 62 -4.35 4.38 4.82
C MET A 62 -3.33 4.57 5.94
N LEU A 63 -2.30 3.70 6.00
CA LEU A 63 -1.25 3.78 7.02
C LEU A 63 -0.49 5.11 6.92
N THR A 64 -0.10 5.52 5.71
CA THR A 64 0.50 6.84 5.46
C THR A 64 -0.38 7.97 6.00
N SER A 65 -1.67 7.98 5.66
CA SER A 65 -2.59 9.06 6.09
C SER A 65 -2.74 9.13 7.61
N LEU A 66 -2.83 7.98 8.29
CA LEU A 66 -2.89 7.90 9.75
C LEU A 66 -1.59 8.40 10.40
N LEU A 67 -0.43 7.99 9.88
CA LEU A 67 0.88 8.43 10.38
C LEU A 67 1.09 9.93 10.21
N LEU A 68 0.75 10.49 9.04
CA LEU A 68 0.83 11.92 8.78
C LEU A 68 -0.07 12.71 9.73
N LYS A 69 -1.34 12.28 9.87
CA LYS A 69 -2.29 12.94 10.78
C LYS A 69 -1.84 12.88 12.23
N LYS A 70 -1.32 11.73 12.69
CA LYS A 70 -0.80 11.53 14.05
C LYS A 70 0.33 12.51 14.38
N HIS A 71 1.16 12.87 13.40
CA HIS A 71 2.29 13.79 13.59
C HIS A 71 1.97 15.24 13.17
N GLY A 72 0.69 15.58 12.98
CA GLY A 72 0.28 16.95 12.69
C GLY A 72 0.64 17.45 11.28
N VAL A 73 1.02 16.56 10.37
CA VAL A 73 1.30 16.95 8.98
C VAL A 73 -0.03 17.22 8.25
N PRO A 74 -0.20 18.39 7.60
CA PRO A 74 -1.42 18.70 6.87
C PRO A 74 -1.65 17.73 5.70
N THR A 75 -2.83 17.11 5.66
CA THR A 75 -3.28 16.22 4.58
C THR A 75 -4.76 16.47 4.29
N PRO A 76 -5.28 16.11 3.09
CA PRO A 76 -6.71 16.12 2.83
C PRO A 76 -7.49 15.30 3.87
N LYS A 77 -8.69 15.76 4.24
CA LYS A 77 -9.61 14.99 5.10
C LYS A 77 -9.90 13.67 4.39
N THR A 78 -9.63 12.56 5.06
CA THR A 78 -9.70 11.21 4.49
C THR A 78 -10.60 10.36 5.35
N TYR A 79 -11.54 9.65 4.72
CA TYR A 79 -12.42 8.68 5.37
C TYR A 79 -11.95 7.27 5.02
N PHE A 80 -12.12 6.34 5.96
CA PHE A 80 -11.84 4.93 5.75
C PHE A 80 -13.13 4.15 5.96
N SER A 81 -13.53 3.38 4.95
CA SER A 81 -14.75 2.58 4.96
C SER A 81 -14.38 1.13 4.71
N PHE A 82 -14.92 0.23 5.54
CA PHE A 82 -14.59 -1.20 5.54
C PHE A 82 -15.71 -2.08 4.97
N SER A 83 -16.77 -1.44 4.47
CA SER A 83 -17.87 -2.07 3.74
C SER A 83 -18.44 -1.10 2.71
N SER A 84 -19.18 -1.61 1.72
CA SER A 84 -19.86 -0.76 0.74
C SER A 84 -20.91 0.13 1.41
N GLU A 85 -21.64 -0.37 2.40
CA GLU A 85 -22.68 0.36 3.13
C GLU A 85 -22.08 1.56 3.87
N SER A 86 -21.00 1.33 4.62
CA SER A 86 -20.30 2.42 5.33
C SER A 86 -19.68 3.46 4.39
N ALA A 87 -19.28 3.03 3.17
CA ALA A 87 -18.81 3.94 2.14
C ALA A 87 -19.97 4.81 1.61
N VAL A 88 -21.11 4.21 1.26
CA VAL A 88 -22.32 4.93 0.80
C VAL A 88 -22.81 5.92 1.85
N GLU A 89 -22.91 5.50 3.12
CA GLU A 89 -23.30 6.41 4.21
C GLU A 89 -22.33 7.61 4.33
N THR A 90 -21.04 7.37 4.14
CA THR A 90 -20.04 8.44 4.19
C THR A 90 -20.24 9.42 3.05
N LEU A 91 -20.49 8.94 1.83
CA LEU A 91 -20.76 9.79 0.68
C LEU A 91 -22.03 10.63 0.86
N ASP A 92 -23.12 10.01 1.31
CA ASP A 92 -24.40 10.70 1.52
C ASP A 92 -24.29 11.79 2.59
N LYS A 93 -23.48 11.55 3.64
CA LYS A 93 -23.22 12.53 4.70
C LYS A 93 -22.31 13.68 4.27
N GLN A 94 -21.33 13.44 3.41
CA GLN A 94 -20.30 14.43 3.07
C GLN A 94 -20.59 15.19 1.78
N GLY A 95 -21.38 14.62 0.88
CA GLY A 95 -21.66 15.20 -0.43
C GLY A 95 -20.51 15.08 -1.42
N TYR A 96 -20.72 15.60 -2.62
CA TYR A 96 -19.80 15.56 -3.75
C TYR A 96 -19.20 16.96 -4.02
N PRO A 97 -18.00 17.07 -4.63
CA PRO A 97 -17.16 15.98 -5.14
C PRO A 97 -16.26 15.33 -4.06
N LEU A 98 -15.96 14.05 -4.24
CA LEU A 98 -14.98 13.30 -3.44
C LEU A 98 -14.04 12.48 -4.33
N VAL A 99 -12.90 12.04 -3.78
CA VAL A 99 -11.96 11.15 -4.49
C VAL A 99 -11.93 9.81 -3.80
N ILE A 100 -12.21 8.73 -4.54
CA ILE A 100 -12.00 7.36 -4.09
C ILE A 100 -10.69 6.82 -4.67
N LYS A 101 -9.97 6.02 -3.88
CA LYS A 101 -8.70 5.42 -4.28
C LYS A 101 -8.44 4.11 -3.53
N PRO A 102 -7.81 3.11 -4.14
CA PRO A 102 -7.39 1.89 -3.44
C PRO A 102 -6.27 2.19 -2.45
N ILE A 103 -6.25 1.43 -1.34
CA ILE A 103 -5.23 1.56 -0.30
C ILE A 103 -3.82 1.28 -0.83
N ILE A 104 -3.69 0.25 -1.67
CA ILE A 104 -2.45 -0.10 -2.39
C ILE A 104 -2.64 0.27 -3.86
N GLY A 105 -1.66 0.94 -4.45
CA GLY A 105 -1.69 1.29 -5.87
C GLY A 105 -0.72 2.41 -6.21
N SER A 106 -0.28 2.43 -7.46
CA SER A 106 0.65 3.42 -8.01
C SER A 106 0.21 3.85 -9.41
N TRP A 107 0.77 4.96 -9.90
CA TRP A 107 0.48 5.57 -11.20
C TRP A 107 -0.99 5.95 -11.38
N GLY A 108 -1.65 6.45 -10.32
CA GLY A 108 -3.04 6.92 -10.38
C GLY A 108 -4.09 5.83 -10.64
N ARG A 109 -3.70 4.56 -10.76
CA ARG A 109 -4.63 3.46 -11.03
C ARG A 109 -5.67 3.33 -9.91
N GLY A 110 -6.94 3.36 -10.29
CA GLY A 110 -8.08 3.30 -9.37
C GLY A 110 -8.35 4.59 -8.61
N VAL A 111 -7.70 5.72 -8.95
CA VAL A 111 -8.06 7.04 -8.42
C VAL A 111 -9.17 7.62 -9.27
N ILE A 112 -10.34 7.84 -8.67
CA ILE A 112 -11.55 8.27 -9.38
C ILE A 112 -12.16 9.48 -8.67
N LEU A 113 -12.56 10.48 -9.47
CA LEU A 113 -13.36 11.61 -9.01
C LEU A 113 -14.84 11.18 -8.97
N LEU A 114 -15.41 11.14 -7.78
CA LEU A 114 -16.84 10.97 -7.57
C LEU A 114 -17.50 12.35 -7.64
N LYS A 115 -18.03 12.68 -8.82
CA LYS A 115 -18.68 13.98 -9.09
C LYS A 115 -20.16 14.01 -8.67
N ASP A 116 -20.80 12.86 -8.61
CA ASP A 116 -22.23 12.67 -8.34
C ASP A 116 -22.49 11.25 -7.81
N ARG A 117 -23.76 11.01 -7.42
CA ARG A 117 -24.22 9.71 -6.90
C ARG A 117 -24.07 8.59 -7.91
N GLU A 118 -24.33 8.85 -9.18
CA GLU A 118 -24.21 7.87 -10.26
C GLU A 118 -22.77 7.36 -10.38
N THR A 119 -21.79 8.27 -10.39
CA THR A 119 -20.37 7.90 -10.44
C THR A 119 -19.94 7.15 -9.19
N ALA A 120 -20.50 7.46 -8.03
CA ALA A 120 -20.23 6.73 -6.80
C ALA A 120 -20.75 5.30 -6.84
N ASP A 121 -22.03 5.09 -7.18
CA ASP A 121 -22.65 3.77 -7.22
C ASP A 121 -21.97 2.85 -8.26
N ALA A 122 -21.48 3.41 -9.37
CA ALA A 122 -20.71 2.67 -10.36
C ALA A 122 -19.34 2.15 -9.86
N ASN A 123 -18.76 2.79 -8.82
CA ASN A 123 -17.40 2.51 -8.35
C ASN A 123 -17.34 1.92 -6.93
N ILE A 124 -18.37 2.10 -6.13
CA ILE A 124 -18.57 1.42 -4.86
C ILE A 124 -19.47 0.25 -5.17
N GLY A 125 -18.92 -0.97 -5.13
CA GLY A 125 -19.64 -2.17 -5.56
C GLY A 125 -21.04 -2.25 -4.96
N SER A 126 -22.05 -1.89 -5.76
CA SER A 126 -23.46 -2.02 -5.44
C SER A 126 -23.97 -3.32 -6.04
N LYS A 127 -23.61 -4.44 -5.43
CA LYS A 127 -24.49 -5.60 -5.39
C LYS A 127 -24.40 -6.16 -3.99
N GLY A 128 -25.51 -6.06 -3.26
CA GLY A 128 -25.80 -7.05 -2.24
C GLY A 128 -25.65 -8.41 -2.91
N ALA A 129 -24.55 -9.08 -2.62
CA ALA A 129 -24.46 -10.52 -2.72
C ALA A 129 -24.84 -11.01 -1.33
N ASN A 130 -26.00 -11.66 -1.27
CA ASN A 130 -26.38 -12.55 -0.17
C ASN A 130 -25.21 -13.46 0.22
#